data_AF-S5Z617-F1
#
_entry.id   AF-S5Z617-F1
#
_cell.length_a   1.000
_cell.length_b   1.000
_cell.length_c   1.000
_cell.angle_alpha   90.00
_cell.angle_beta   90.00
_cell.angle_gamma   90.00
#
_symmetry.space_group_name_H-M   'P 1'
#
loop_
_entity.id
_entity.type
_entity.pdbx_description
1 polymer ?
#
loop_
_entity_poly.entity_id
_entity_poly.type
_entity_poly.pdbx_seq_one_letter_code
_entity_poly.pdbx_strand_id
1 'polypeptide(L)' 'MEELVEQCEKVILEEARRDQLNGVGRVFISTLLERGFSRDVVTSSIERLASKYRVSVVGNIVKVYFEERSEE' A
#
# COMPACT_ATOMS: atom_id res chain seq x y z
N MET A 1 9.64 -12.84 -9.46
CA MET A 1 9.71 -11.42 -9.03
C MET A 1 8.34 -10.78 -9.11
N GLU A 2 7.67 -10.85 -10.27
CA GLU A 2 6.30 -10.34 -10.46
C GLU A 2 5.28 -10.92 -9.48
N GLU A 3 5.32 -12.23 -9.20
CA GLU A 3 4.43 -12.87 -8.22
C GLU A 3 4.59 -12.31 -6.79
N LEU A 4 5.81 -11.99 -6.37
CA LEU A 4 6.07 -11.39 -5.05
C LEU A 4 5.53 -9.96 -4.96
N VAL A 5 5.61 -9.21 -6.05
CA VAL A 5 5.04 -7.86 -6.15
C VAL A 5 3.52 -7.93 -6.03
N GLU A 6 2.87 -8.88 -6.69
CA GLU A 6 1.41 -9.08 -6.58
C GLU A 6 0.98 -9.53 -5.17
N GLN A 7 1.74 -10.42 -4.55
CA GLN A 7 1.48 -10.82 -3.17
C GLN A 7 1.63 -9.64 -2.20
N CYS A 8 2.68 -8.83 -2.38
CA CYS A 8 2.89 -7.64 -1.57
C CYS A 8 1.79 -6.59 -1.79
N GLU A 9 1.30 -6.39 -3.01
CA GLU A 9 0.13 -5.53 -3.29
C GLU A 9 -1.10 -5.97 -2.49
N LYS A 10 -1.41 -7.28 -2.49
CA LYS A 10 -2.54 -7.82 -1.73
C LYS A 10 -2.38 -7.57 -0.25
N VAL A 11 -1.19 -7.82 0.30
CA VAL A 11 -0.90 -7.57 1.72
C VAL A 11 -1.05 -6.09 2.06
N ILE A 12 -0.53 -5.18 1.22
CA ILE A 12 -0.69 -3.73 1.43
C ILE A 12 -2.18 -3.37 1.49
N LEU A 13 -2.99 -3.85 0.54
CA LEU A 13 -4.41 -3.53 0.50
C LEU A 13 -5.18 -4.12 1.69
N GLU A 14 -4.87 -5.35 2.10
CA GLU A 14 -5.49 -5.99 3.26
C GLU A 14 -5.16 -5.26 4.57
N GLU A 15 -3.89 -4.95 4.81
CA GLU A 15 -3.45 -4.22 6.00
C GLU A 15 -4.00 -2.79 6.00
N ALA A 16 -4.00 -2.12 4.84
CA ALA A 16 -4.57 -0.78 4.70
C ALA A 16 -6.06 -0.75 5.01
N ARG A 17 -6.84 -1.76 4.59
CA ARG A 17 -8.28 -1.86 4.91
C ARG A 17 -8.52 -2.18 6.38
N ARG A 18 -7.63 -2.93 7.02
CA ARG A 18 -7.71 -3.22 8.47
C ARG A 18 -7.45 -1.96 9.31
N ASP A 19 -6.48 -1.14 8.91
CA ASP A 19 -6.15 0.13 9.57
C ASP A 19 -6.64 1.35 8.77
N GLN A 20 -7.94 1.35 8.45
CA GLN A 20 -8.59 2.42 7.70
C GLN A 20 -9.32 3.41 8.63
N LEU A 21 -9.10 4.70 8.39
CA LEU A 21 -9.84 5.79 9.04
C LEU A 21 -10.20 6.85 7.99
N ASN A 22 -11.49 7.22 7.90
CA ASN A 22 -12.02 8.21 6.95
C ASN A 22 -11.54 7.99 5.51
N GLY A 23 -11.76 6.79 4.97
CA GLY A 23 -11.35 6.49 3.59
C GLY A 23 -9.84 6.25 3.40
N VAL A 24 -8.99 6.49 4.41
CA VAL A 24 -7.53 6.38 4.30
C VAL A 24 -7.03 5.16 5.07
N GLY A 25 -6.57 4.16 4.34
CA GLY A 25 -5.85 3.02 4.89
C GLY A 25 -4.37 3.32 5.10
N ARG A 26 -3.78 2.78 6.16
CA ARG A 26 -2.37 3.00 6.51
C ARG A 26 -1.64 1.68 6.65
N VAL A 27 -0.42 1.63 6.15
CA VAL A 27 0.46 0.45 6.26
C VAL A 27 1.86 0.90 6.60
N PHE A 28 2.47 0.28 7.61
CA PHE A 28 3.87 0.51 7.91
C PHE A 28 4.75 -0.32 6.97
N ILE A 29 5.72 0.32 6.31
CA ILE A 29 6.68 -0.37 5.44
C ILE A 29 7.47 -1.39 6.26
N SER A 30 7.80 -1.09 7.52
CA SER A 30 8.44 -2.04 8.43
C SER A 30 7.66 -3.35 8.59
N THR A 31 6.32 -3.31 8.66
CA THR A 31 5.48 -4.52 8.71
C THR A 31 5.65 -5.38 7.46
N LEU A 32 5.82 -4.76 6.28
CA LEU A 32 6.04 -5.49 5.03
C LEU A 32 7.45 -6.13 5.01
N LEU A 33 8.46 -5.40 5.50
CA LEU A 33 9.83 -5.91 5.59
C LEU A 33 9.94 -7.07 6.60
N GLU A 34 9.26 -6.97 7.74
CA GLU A 34 9.18 -8.02 8.77
C GLU A 34 8.50 -9.29 8.25
N ARG A 35 7.59 -9.16 7.27
CA ARG A 35 6.97 -10.29 6.56
C ARG A 35 7.88 -10.91 5.50
N GLY A 36 9.08 -10.38 5.29
CA GLY A 36 10.07 -10.92 4.38
C GLY A 36 10.04 -10.32 2.97
N PHE A 37 9.24 -9.27 2.72
CA PHE A 37 9.32 -8.56 1.45
C PHE A 37 10.60 -7.71 1.40
N SER A 38 11.28 -7.71 0.25
CA SER A 38 12.41 -6.79 0.04
C SER A 38 11.92 -5.37 -0.21
N ARG A 39 12.80 -4.38 0.01
CA ARG A 39 12.51 -2.98 -0.31
C ARG A 39 12.14 -2.77 -1.78
N ASP A 40 12.81 -3.48 -2.69
CA ASP A 40 12.52 -3.38 -4.12
C ASP A 40 11.11 -3.87 -4.44
N VAL A 41 10.71 -5.02 -3.86
CA VAL A 41 9.35 -5.55 -4.01
C VAL A 41 8.31 -4.58 -3.46
N VAL A 42 8.52 -4.05 -2.25
CA VAL A 42 7.62 -3.07 -1.65
C VAL A 42 7.49 -1.82 -2.53
N THR A 43 8.60 -1.31 -3.06
CA THR A 43 8.61 -0.13 -3.92
C THR A 43 7.83 -0.39 -5.21
N SER A 44 8.12 -1.49 -5.91
CA SER A 44 7.39 -1.86 -7.13
C SER A 44 5.90 -2.10 -6.89
N SER A 45 5.53 -2.67 -5.74
CA SER A 45 4.12 -2.84 -5.36
C SER A 45 3.42 -1.51 -5.12
N ILE A 46 4.07 -0.56 -4.44
CA ILE A 46 3.53 0.78 -4.23
C ILE A 46 3.34 1.50 -5.57
N GLU A 47 4.32 1.41 -6.48
CA GLU A 47 4.22 1.99 -7.82
C GLU A 47 3.06 1.40 -8.63
N ARG A 48 2.88 0.07 -8.61
CA ARG A 48 1.71 -0.57 -9.26
C ARG A 48 0.40 -0.16 -8.61
N LEU A 49 0.34 -0.03 -7.29
CA LEU A 49 -0.87 0.45 -6.60
C LEU A 49 -1.18 1.91 -6.94
N ALA A 50 -0.17 2.77 -7.09
CA ALA A 50 -0.35 4.17 -7.46
C ALA A 50 -1.01 4.35 -8.86
N SER A 51 -0.95 3.33 -9.72
CA SER A 51 -1.68 3.33 -11.00
C SER A 51 -3.18 3.08 -10.87
N LYS A 52 -3.63 2.52 -9.73
CA LYS A 52 -5.03 2.10 -9.49
C LYS A 52 -5.70 2.90 -8.37
N TYR A 53 -4.91 3.37 -7.41
CA TYR A 53 -5.37 4.07 -6.21
C TYR A 53 -4.56 5.36 -6.05
N ARG A 54 -5.14 6.34 -5.35
CA ARG A 54 -4.33 7.43 -4.81
C ARG A 54 -3.51 6.86 -3.64
N VAL A 55 -2.18 6.93 -3.76
CA VAL A 55 -1.23 6.44 -2.76
C VAL A 55 -0.29 7.58 -2.36
N SER A 56 0.08 7.66 -1.09
CA SER A 56 1.08 8.61 -0.59
C SER A 56 1.99 7.92 0.41
N VAL A 57 3.30 8.16 0.31
CA VAL A 57 4.29 7.63 1.26
C VAL A 57 4.79 8.77 2.13
N VAL A 58 4.68 8.62 3.45
CA VAL A 58 5.15 9.60 4.44
C VAL A 58 6.04 8.88 5.44
N GLY A 59 7.36 9.07 5.30
CA GLY A 59 8.35 8.35 6.09
C GLY A 59 8.22 6.83 5.91
N ASN A 60 7.89 6.13 6.99
CA ASN A 60 7.72 4.67 7.01
C ASN A 60 6.26 4.21 6.80
N ILE A 61 5.34 5.11 6.43
CA ILE A 61 3.91 4.81 6.29
C ILE A 61 3.48 4.99 4.84
N VAL A 62 2.83 3.98 4.29
CA VAL A 62 2.08 4.05 3.03
C VAL A 62 0.63 4.34 3.36
N LYS A 63 0.07 5.38 2.75
CA LYS A 63 -1.34 5.74 2.80
C LYS A 63 -2.01 5.34 1.51
N VAL A 64 -3.10 4.58 1.59
CA VAL A 64 -3.94 4.20 0.45
C VAL A 64 -5.30 4.84 0.64
N TYR A 65 -5.74 5.64 -0.33
CA TYR A 65 -7.01 6.35 -0.28
C TYR A 65 -8.04 5.50 -1.04
N PHE A 66 -9.05 5.00 -0.33
CA PHE A 66 -10.09 4.10 -0.84
C PHE A 66 -11.39 4.81 -1.22
N GLU A 67 -11.59 6.05 -0.75
CA GLU A 67 -12.73 6.84 -1.20
C GLU A 67 -12.47 7.38 -2.62
N GLU A 68 -13.48 7.24 -3.48
CA GLU A 68 -13.50 7.90 -4.77
C GLU A 68 -13.31 9.40 -4.57
N ARG A 69 -12.59 10.06 -5.49
CA ARG A 69 -12.68 11.51 -5.58
C ARG A 69 -14.17 11.86 -5.66
N SER A 70 -14.73 12.42 -4.60
CA SER A 70 -15.89 13.26 -4.77
C SER A 70 -15.41 14.40 -5.67
N GLU A 71 -15.76 14.32 -6.95
CA GLU A 71 -15.74 15.47 -7.83
C GLU A 71 -16.73 16.46 -7.21
N GLU A 72 -16.20 17.46 -6.51
CA GLU A 72 -16.91 18.72 -6.25
C GLU A 72 -17.05 19.51 -7.55
#